data_AF-A0A1Y0H095-F1
#
_entry.id   AF-A0A1Y0H095-F1
#
_cell.length_a   1.000
_cell.length_b   1.000
_cell.length_c   1.000
_cell.angle_alpha   90.00
_cell.angle_beta   90.00
_cell.angle_gamma   90.00
#
_symmetry.space_group_name_H-M   'P 1'
#
loop_
_entity.id
_entity.type
_entity.pdbx_description
1 polymer ?
#
loop_
_entity_poly.entity_id
_entity_poly.type
_entity_poly.pdbx_seq_one_letter_code
_entity_poly.pdbx_strand_id
1 'polypeptide(L)'
;MEGMADQLYDKAFFDEITQASYRAAGLIVPHLIELVDPRSVVDLGCGRGAWLKAFQDAGVSDVAGFDGGEVGASDFLAGADRFSAFDLRGRVGLDRKFDLAMSLETAEHLPPERGESFVEDLVRLAPAVWFSAAIPRQGGTGHINERPQSYWMELFGRYGYAPIDEIRKRIWTNLDAGVVYAQNGILYVSEELVDQKPSLGEWARATDRRMIDVVHPKIYEMKNSYYLPEEAGIAQVVKSLPYALKATLNRRK
;
A
#
# COMPACT_ATOMS: atom_id res chain seq x y z
N MET A 1 -10.25 -25.19 -12.37
CA MET A 1 -10.53 -23.88 -11.74
C MET A 1 -9.38 -22.90 -11.89
N GLU A 2 -8.34 -23.20 -12.68
CA GLU A 2 -7.18 -22.32 -12.90
C GLU A 2 -7.43 -21.22 -13.95
N GLY A 3 -8.37 -21.40 -14.89
CA GLY A 3 -8.55 -20.46 -16.01
C GLY A 3 -9.38 -19.20 -15.77
N MET A 4 -9.89 -18.94 -14.56
CA MET A 4 -10.64 -17.71 -14.25
C MET A 4 -9.80 -16.63 -13.57
N ALA A 5 -8.69 -16.98 -12.92
CA ALA A 5 -7.77 -16.01 -12.31
C ALA A 5 -6.91 -15.32 -13.38
N ASP A 6 -6.43 -16.07 -14.37
CA ASP A 6 -5.61 -15.57 -15.50
C ASP A 6 -6.32 -14.54 -16.40
N GLN A 7 -7.66 -14.48 -16.37
CA GLN A 7 -8.44 -13.49 -17.14
C GLN A 7 -8.74 -12.20 -16.37
N LEU A 8 -8.46 -12.15 -15.06
CA LEU A 8 -8.71 -10.96 -14.23
C LEU A 8 -7.53 -9.97 -14.24
N TYR A 9 -6.34 -10.44 -14.61
CA TYR A 9 -5.08 -9.71 -14.62
C TYR A 9 -4.53 -9.59 -16.06
N ASP A 10 -5.33 -9.00 -16.96
CA ASP A 10 -4.86 -8.79 -18.34
C ASP A 10 -3.82 -7.65 -18.42
N LYS A 11 -3.14 -7.56 -19.56
CA LYS A 11 -2.11 -6.54 -19.80
C LYS A 11 -2.66 -5.11 -19.61
N ALA A 12 -3.92 -4.87 -19.97
CA ALA A 12 -4.52 -3.53 -19.90
C ALA A 12 -4.79 -3.11 -18.45
N PHE A 13 -5.25 -4.02 -17.60
CA PHE A 13 -5.39 -3.83 -16.16
C PHE A 13 -4.06 -3.45 -15.51
N PHE A 14 -3.00 -4.20 -15.81
CA PHE A 14 -1.67 -3.89 -15.31
C PHE A 14 -1.12 -2.56 -15.84
N ASP A 15 -1.35 -2.23 -17.11
CA ASP A 15 -0.93 -0.96 -17.69
C ASP A 15 -1.64 0.24 -16.99
N GLU A 16 -2.95 0.15 -16.74
CA GLU A 16 -3.71 1.21 -16.06
C GLU A 16 -3.25 1.40 -14.60
N ILE A 17 -3.14 0.32 -13.83
CA ILE A 17 -2.68 0.36 -12.44
C ILE A 17 -1.26 0.90 -12.36
N THR A 18 -0.38 0.47 -13.27
CA THR A 18 1.01 0.92 -13.31
C THR A 18 1.08 2.43 -13.56
N GLN A 19 0.30 2.95 -14.51
CA GLN A 19 0.24 4.39 -14.78
C GLN A 19 -0.35 5.18 -13.62
N ALA A 20 -1.43 4.70 -13.01
CA ALA A 20 -2.04 5.35 -11.84
C ALA A 20 -1.06 5.37 -10.65
N SER A 21 -0.38 4.26 -10.39
CA SER A 21 0.63 4.14 -9.34
C SER A 21 1.83 5.04 -9.59
N TYR A 22 2.30 5.15 -10.84
CA TYR A 22 3.39 6.04 -11.19
C TYR A 22 3.03 7.52 -11.01
N ARG A 23 1.80 7.93 -11.36
CA ARG A 23 1.31 9.30 -11.09
C ARG A 23 1.24 9.60 -9.59
N ALA A 24 0.67 8.68 -8.81
CA ALA A 24 0.62 8.80 -7.36
C ALA A 24 2.02 8.88 -6.75
N ALA A 25 2.93 8.01 -7.19
CA ALA A 25 4.32 8.00 -6.76
C ALA A 25 5.01 9.34 -7.07
N GLY A 26 4.81 9.92 -8.25
CA GLY A 26 5.35 11.24 -8.60
C GLY A 26 4.92 12.38 -7.66
N LEU A 27 3.77 12.24 -7.00
CA LEU A 27 3.26 13.20 -6.01
C LEU A 27 3.73 12.89 -4.58
N ILE A 28 3.96 11.62 -4.25
CA ILE A 28 4.26 11.17 -2.87
C ILE A 28 5.77 11.03 -2.62
N VAL A 29 6.53 10.55 -3.61
CA VAL A 29 7.99 10.37 -3.51
C VAL A 29 8.73 11.64 -3.07
N PRO A 30 8.39 12.86 -3.55
CA PRO A 30 9.02 14.08 -3.05
C PRO A 30 8.90 14.27 -1.53
N HIS A 31 7.75 13.89 -0.94
CA HIS A 31 7.56 13.96 0.51
C HIS A 31 8.36 12.89 1.25
N LEU A 32 8.49 11.68 0.68
CA LEU A 32 9.35 10.64 1.24
C LEU A 32 10.83 11.04 1.20
N ILE A 33 11.27 11.69 0.13
CA ILE A 33 12.64 12.22 0.02
C ILE A 33 12.86 13.36 1.02
N GLU A 34 11.91 14.29 1.15
CA GLU A 34 11.98 15.38 2.14
C GLU A 34 12.12 14.82 3.57
N LEU A 35 11.27 13.86 3.93
CA LEU A 35 11.21 13.32 5.29
C LEU A 35 12.38 12.39 5.60
N VAL A 36 12.70 11.45 4.72
CA VAL A 36 13.66 10.37 4.99
C VAL A 36 15.03 10.63 4.36
N ASP A 37 15.08 11.26 3.18
CA ASP A 37 16.28 11.39 2.33
C ASP A 37 16.95 10.03 2.02
N PRO A 38 16.19 9.05 1.46
CA PRO A 38 16.71 7.71 1.23
C PRO A 38 17.65 7.68 0.02
N ARG A 39 18.76 6.94 0.14
CA ARG A 39 19.69 6.65 -0.96
C ARG A 39 19.46 5.27 -1.58
N SER A 40 18.73 4.41 -0.87
CA SER A 40 18.36 3.06 -1.31
C SER A 40 16.93 2.69 -0.89
N VAL A 41 16.18 2.05 -1.79
CA VAL A 41 14.76 1.69 -1.56
C VAL A 41 14.49 0.23 -1.92
N VAL A 42 13.78 -0.49 -1.06
CA VAL A 42 13.22 -1.82 -1.38
C VAL A 42 11.70 -1.79 -1.36
N ASP A 43 11.07 -2.42 -2.35
CA ASP A 43 9.62 -2.51 -2.48
C ASP A 43 9.16 -3.98 -2.48
N LEU A 44 8.41 -4.38 -1.44
CA LEU A 44 7.83 -5.70 -1.29
C LEU A 44 6.34 -5.64 -1.71
N GLY A 45 6.04 -6.24 -2.85
CA GLY A 45 4.77 -6.08 -3.56
C GLY A 45 4.87 -5.00 -4.64
N CYS A 46 6.01 -4.95 -5.34
CA CYS A 46 6.35 -3.82 -6.19
C CYS A 46 5.55 -3.74 -7.51
N GLY A 47 4.77 -4.76 -7.83
CA GLY A 47 4.16 -4.96 -9.14
C GLY A 47 5.18 -4.75 -10.24
N ARG A 48 4.85 -3.88 -11.21
CA ARG A 48 5.73 -3.53 -12.34
C ARG A 48 6.77 -2.46 -12.00
N GLY A 49 6.94 -2.10 -10.73
CA GLY A 49 8.00 -1.19 -10.28
C GLY A 49 7.72 0.29 -10.52
N ALA A 50 6.45 0.70 -10.59
CA ALA A 50 6.06 2.10 -10.81
C ALA A 50 6.63 3.04 -9.73
N TRP A 51 6.54 2.64 -8.46
CA TRP A 51 7.07 3.40 -7.33
C TRP A 51 8.59 3.52 -7.37
N LEU A 52 9.29 2.39 -7.59
CA LEU A 52 10.74 2.37 -7.71
C LEU A 52 11.24 3.19 -8.92
N LYS A 53 10.50 3.20 -10.03
CA LYS A 53 10.80 4.06 -11.18
C LYS A 53 10.68 5.54 -10.83
N ALA A 54 9.65 5.94 -10.08
CA ALA A 54 9.50 7.31 -9.62
C ALA A 54 10.63 7.74 -8.66
N PHE A 55 11.11 6.83 -7.81
CA PHE A 55 12.30 7.06 -6.98
C PHE A 55 13.57 7.27 -7.84
N GLN A 56 13.77 6.45 -8.87
CA GLN A 56 14.89 6.62 -9.81
C GLN A 56 14.84 7.97 -10.53
N ASP A 57 13.66 8.38 -10.99
CA ASP A 57 13.47 9.68 -11.66
C ASP A 57 13.70 10.87 -10.71
N ALA A 58 13.50 10.65 -9.41
CA ALA A 58 13.82 11.60 -8.35
C ALA A 58 15.28 11.51 -7.85
N GLY A 59 16.13 10.67 -8.47
CA GLY A 59 17.57 10.59 -8.21
C GLY A 59 18.03 9.42 -7.32
N VAL A 60 17.12 8.53 -6.89
CA VAL A 60 17.45 7.36 -6.05
C VAL A 60 17.65 6.13 -6.91
N SER A 61 18.90 5.78 -7.21
CA SER A 61 19.23 4.75 -8.21
C SER A 61 19.35 3.33 -7.66
N ASP A 62 19.67 3.16 -6.37
CA ASP A 62 19.75 1.86 -5.70
C ASP A 62 18.35 1.42 -5.25
N VAL A 63 17.68 0.66 -6.11
CA VAL A 63 16.33 0.16 -5.87
C VAL A 63 16.26 -1.34 -6.05
N ALA A 64 15.41 -2.01 -5.29
CA ALA A 64 15.13 -3.44 -5.43
C ALA A 64 13.64 -3.73 -5.27
N GLY A 65 13.05 -4.44 -6.23
CA GLY A 65 11.63 -4.81 -6.21
C GLY A 65 11.44 -6.31 -6.07
N PHE A 66 10.48 -6.71 -5.23
CA PHE A 66 10.07 -8.10 -5.04
C PHE A 66 8.56 -8.20 -5.23
N ASP A 67 8.13 -9.07 -6.13
CA ASP A 67 6.71 -9.39 -6.34
C ASP A 67 6.56 -10.84 -6.82
N GLY A 68 5.35 -11.36 -6.90
CA GLY A 68 5.06 -12.66 -7.48
C GLY A 68 5.48 -12.79 -8.95
N GLY A 69 5.50 -14.03 -9.44
CA GLY A 69 5.92 -14.35 -10.81
C GLY A 69 4.95 -13.91 -11.93
N GLU A 70 3.86 -13.23 -11.59
CA GLU A 70 2.89 -12.69 -12.55
C GLU A 70 3.48 -11.47 -13.31
N VAL A 71 4.44 -10.78 -12.69
CA VAL A 71 5.23 -9.73 -13.34
C VAL A 71 6.48 -10.34 -13.95
N GLY A 72 6.59 -10.31 -15.28
CA GLY A 72 7.82 -10.66 -15.96
C GLY A 72 8.91 -9.62 -15.68
N ALA A 73 10.15 -10.05 -15.45
CA ALA A 73 11.28 -9.14 -15.22
C ALA A 73 11.48 -8.12 -16.36
N SER A 74 11.12 -8.48 -17.60
CA SER A 74 11.15 -7.59 -18.77
C SER A 74 10.12 -6.46 -18.71
N ASP A 75 9.07 -6.62 -17.92
CA ASP A 75 7.98 -5.66 -17.75
C ASP A 75 8.21 -4.72 -16.55
N PHE A 76 9.29 -4.92 -15.82
CA PHE A 76 9.62 -4.14 -14.64
C PHE A 76 10.29 -2.80 -15.02
N LEU A 77 9.65 -1.70 -14.65
CA LEU A 77 9.99 -0.35 -15.11
C LEU A 77 11.32 0.18 -14.58
N ALA A 78 11.75 -0.30 -13.41
CA ALA A 78 12.97 0.18 -12.76
C ALA A 78 14.23 -0.63 -13.16
N GLY A 79 14.14 -1.48 -14.20
CA GLY A 79 15.25 -2.28 -14.75
C GLY A 79 15.21 -3.72 -14.27
N ALA A 80 15.24 -4.66 -15.23
CA ALA A 80 15.03 -6.09 -14.98
C ALA A 80 16.01 -6.72 -13.97
N ASP A 81 17.23 -6.19 -13.87
CA ASP A 81 18.27 -6.60 -12.93
C ASP A 81 17.98 -6.19 -11.47
N ARG A 82 16.97 -5.34 -11.27
CA ARG A 82 16.52 -4.85 -9.96
C ARG A 82 15.24 -5.52 -9.48
N PHE A 83 14.68 -6.45 -10.26
CA PHE A 83 13.49 -7.22 -9.90
C PHE A 83 13.84 -8.64 -9.47
N SER A 84 13.11 -9.15 -8.49
CA SER A 84 13.18 -10.54 -8.06
C SER A 84 11.78 -11.11 -7.88
N ALA A 85 11.44 -12.12 -8.68
CA ALA A 85 10.21 -12.87 -8.49
C ALA A 85 10.28 -13.66 -7.17
N PHE A 86 9.40 -13.36 -6.23
CA PHE A 86 9.37 -13.95 -4.90
C PHE A 86 7.95 -14.02 -4.35
N ASP A 87 7.59 -15.17 -3.78
CA ASP A 87 6.30 -15.34 -3.12
C ASP A 87 6.33 -14.75 -1.71
N LEU A 88 5.71 -13.57 -1.54
CA LEU A 88 5.66 -12.82 -0.28
C LEU A 88 4.89 -13.53 0.85
N ARG A 89 4.22 -14.66 0.57
CA ARG A 89 3.73 -15.58 1.62
C ARG A 89 4.88 -16.20 2.42
N GLY A 90 6.07 -16.29 1.84
CA GLY A 90 7.31 -16.70 2.51
C GLY A 90 8.08 -15.53 3.14
N ARG A 91 9.10 -15.85 3.96
CA ARG A 91 9.99 -14.87 4.60
C ARG A 91 11.02 -14.34 3.60
N VAL A 92 11.17 -13.01 3.52
CA VAL A 92 12.09 -12.37 2.57
C VAL A 92 13.53 -12.43 3.10
N GLY A 93 14.36 -13.36 2.63
CA GLY A 93 15.74 -13.53 3.09
C GLY A 93 16.74 -12.65 2.35
N LEU A 94 16.85 -11.36 2.69
CA LEU A 94 17.90 -10.47 2.16
C LEU A 94 18.94 -10.13 3.23
N ASP A 95 20.21 -10.28 2.86
CA ASP A 95 21.36 -9.98 3.72
C ASP A 95 21.89 -8.54 3.54
N ARG A 96 21.01 -7.62 3.11
CA ARG A 96 21.31 -6.19 2.98
C ARG A 96 20.21 -5.34 3.60
N LYS A 97 20.60 -4.15 4.07
CA LYS A 97 19.68 -3.10 4.50
C LYS A 97 19.53 -2.04 3.41
N PHE A 98 18.43 -1.30 3.49
CA PHE A 98 18.07 -0.16 2.67
C PHE A 98 17.77 1.03 3.60
N ASP A 99 17.71 2.23 3.05
CA ASP A 99 17.33 3.42 3.83
C ASP A 99 15.80 3.51 4.00
N LEU A 100 15.05 3.02 3.00
CA LEU A 100 13.59 2.94 3.01
C LEU A 100 13.12 1.58 2.49
N ALA A 101 12.25 0.92 3.25
CA ALA A 101 11.44 -0.19 2.76
C ALA A 101 10.02 0.31 2.45
N MET A 102 9.35 -0.33 1.52
CA MET A 102 7.94 -0.06 1.25
C MET A 102 7.17 -1.35 0.97
N SER A 103 5.87 -1.27 1.23
CA SER A 103 4.89 -2.25 0.79
C SER A 103 3.54 -1.57 0.76
N LEU A 104 2.94 -1.47 -0.42
CA LEU A 104 1.77 -0.63 -0.66
C LEU A 104 0.65 -1.46 -1.24
N GLU A 105 -0.50 -1.47 -0.56
CA GLU A 105 -1.69 -2.27 -0.91
C GLU A 105 -1.34 -3.72 -1.25
N THR A 106 -0.46 -4.33 -0.43
CA THR A 106 0.04 -5.70 -0.60
C THR A 106 -0.36 -6.62 0.57
N ALA A 107 -0.23 -6.15 1.81
CA ALA A 107 -0.38 -7.01 2.99
C ALA A 107 -1.81 -7.53 3.20
N GLU A 108 -2.81 -6.89 2.60
CA GLU A 108 -4.20 -7.33 2.57
C GLU A 108 -4.43 -8.59 1.72
N HIS A 109 -3.51 -8.90 0.80
CA HIS A 109 -3.55 -10.11 -0.03
C HIS A 109 -2.84 -11.30 0.64
N LEU A 110 -2.07 -11.05 1.69
CA LEU A 110 -1.34 -12.08 2.41
C LEU A 110 -2.23 -12.77 3.44
N PRO A 111 -1.98 -14.05 3.78
CA PRO A 111 -2.70 -14.72 4.85
C PRO A 111 -2.60 -13.92 6.17
N PRO A 112 -3.66 -13.80 6.99
CA PRO A 112 -3.62 -13.00 8.21
C PRO A 112 -2.46 -13.31 9.17
N GLU A 113 -2.08 -14.58 9.27
CA GLU A 113 -0.93 -15.08 10.04
C GLU A 113 0.42 -14.55 9.54
N ARG A 114 0.50 -14.10 8.29
CA ARG A 114 1.70 -13.51 7.68
C ARG A 114 1.94 -12.07 8.17
N GLY A 115 0.92 -11.37 8.67
CA GLY A 115 1.00 -9.94 8.99
C GLY A 115 2.15 -9.55 9.91
N GLU A 116 2.29 -10.21 11.07
CA GLU A 116 3.36 -9.90 12.02
C GLU A 116 4.75 -10.19 11.46
N SER A 117 4.94 -11.37 10.85
CA SER A 117 6.23 -11.73 10.25
C SER A 117 6.55 -10.88 9.01
N PHE A 118 5.55 -10.27 8.36
CA PHE A 118 5.76 -9.42 7.18
C PHE A 118 6.26 -8.04 7.60
N VAL A 119 5.66 -7.49 8.68
CA VAL A 119 6.21 -6.32 9.37
C VAL A 119 7.64 -6.58 9.84
N GLU A 120 7.92 -7.76 10.41
CA GLU A 120 9.27 -8.16 10.83
C GLU A 120 10.28 -8.13 9.66
N ASP A 121 9.88 -8.61 8.48
CA ASP A 121 10.73 -8.54 7.29
C ASP A 121 11.00 -7.08 6.88
N LEU A 122 9.98 -6.22 6.84
CA LEU A 122 10.12 -4.81 6.48
C LEU A 122 11.05 -4.05 7.45
N VAL A 123 10.87 -4.21 8.76
CA VAL A 123 11.69 -3.50 9.76
C VAL A 123 13.14 -4.00 9.77
N ARG A 124 13.38 -5.28 9.43
CA ARG A 124 14.76 -5.78 9.26
C ARG A 124 15.46 -5.14 8.06
N LEU A 125 14.71 -4.83 7.00
CA LEU A 125 15.24 -4.31 5.75
C LEU A 125 15.58 -2.82 5.82
N ALA A 126 14.85 -2.01 6.58
CA ALA A 126 15.08 -0.57 6.60
C ALA A 126 14.68 0.12 7.91
N PRO A 127 15.37 1.21 8.29
CA PRO A 127 15.03 2.00 9.46
C PRO A 127 13.81 2.92 9.26
N ALA A 128 13.35 3.09 8.01
CA ALA A 128 12.09 3.73 7.65
C ALA A 128 11.26 2.80 6.75
N VAL A 129 9.94 2.80 6.94
CA VAL A 129 8.99 1.96 6.17
C VAL A 129 7.79 2.80 5.71
N TRP A 130 7.61 2.94 4.40
CA TRP A 130 6.38 3.51 3.83
C TRP A 130 5.39 2.38 3.55
N PHE A 131 4.32 2.30 4.33
CA PHE A 131 3.44 1.13 4.36
C PHE A 131 1.98 1.51 4.14
N SER A 132 1.26 0.71 3.36
CA SER A 132 -0.18 0.80 3.21
C SER A 132 -0.81 -0.59 3.02
N ALA A 133 -2.00 -0.78 3.57
CA ALA A 133 -2.81 -1.98 3.35
C ALA A 133 -4.28 -1.65 3.58
N ALA A 134 -5.16 -2.27 2.80
CA ALA A 134 -6.60 -2.06 2.87
C ALA A 134 -7.21 -2.21 4.27
N ILE A 135 -8.02 -1.22 4.67
CA ILE A 135 -8.84 -1.29 5.90
C ILE A 135 -10.04 -2.23 5.76
N PRO A 136 -10.65 -2.70 6.87
CA PRO A 136 -11.81 -3.57 6.81
C PRO A 136 -12.95 -2.94 5.99
N ARG A 137 -13.49 -3.73 5.05
CA ARG A 137 -14.54 -3.35 4.09
C ARG A 137 -14.09 -2.41 2.97
N GLN A 138 -12.81 -2.04 2.89
CA GLN A 138 -12.28 -1.34 1.71
C GLN A 138 -12.43 -2.18 0.44
N GLY A 139 -12.43 -3.50 0.56
CA GLY A 139 -12.60 -4.45 -0.54
C GLY A 139 -11.55 -4.32 -1.62
N GLY A 140 -11.63 -5.22 -2.59
CA GLY A 140 -10.68 -5.35 -3.69
C GLY A 140 -10.56 -6.83 -4.06
N THR A 141 -9.92 -7.13 -5.19
CA THR A 141 -9.78 -8.50 -5.65
C THR A 141 -8.74 -9.22 -4.78
N GLY A 142 -9.12 -10.34 -4.15
CA GLY A 142 -8.17 -11.15 -3.39
C GLY A 142 -7.77 -10.58 -2.02
N HIS A 143 -8.54 -9.63 -1.46
CA HIS A 143 -8.31 -9.13 -0.12
C HIS A 143 -8.79 -10.15 0.92
N ILE A 144 -7.85 -10.69 1.71
CA ILE A 144 -8.12 -11.70 2.74
C ILE A 144 -7.66 -11.28 4.13
N ASN A 145 -6.89 -10.19 4.23
CA ASN A 145 -6.33 -9.68 5.48
C ASN A 145 -6.48 -8.15 5.59
N GLU A 146 -7.71 -7.66 5.44
CA GLU A 146 -8.01 -6.24 5.68
C GLU A 146 -7.95 -5.92 7.18
N ARG A 147 -7.14 -4.93 7.56
CA ARG A 147 -6.87 -4.57 8.97
C ARG A 147 -6.87 -3.06 9.16
N PRO A 148 -7.37 -2.55 10.29
CA PRO A 148 -7.35 -1.10 10.55
C PRO A 148 -5.91 -0.59 10.62
N GLN A 149 -5.69 0.71 10.39
CA GLN A 149 -4.36 1.29 10.42
C GLN A 149 -3.68 1.11 11.79
N SER A 150 -4.46 1.19 12.87
CA SER A 150 -4.01 0.96 14.24
C SER A 150 -3.41 -0.43 14.45
N TYR A 151 -3.93 -1.47 13.79
CA TYR A 151 -3.37 -2.81 13.86
C TYR A 151 -1.92 -2.84 13.34
N TRP A 152 -1.69 -2.25 12.16
CA TRP A 152 -0.35 -2.17 11.59
C TRP A 152 0.57 -1.29 12.43
N MET A 153 0.06 -0.14 12.90
CA MET A 153 0.78 0.74 13.81
C MET A 153 1.24 0.02 15.09
N GLU A 154 0.39 -0.83 15.68
CA GLU A 154 0.74 -1.62 16.85
C GLU A 154 1.82 -2.65 16.54
N LEU A 155 1.75 -3.33 15.38
CA LEU A 155 2.79 -4.28 14.96
C LEU A 155 4.14 -3.58 14.76
N PHE A 156 4.19 -2.46 14.03
CA PHE A 156 5.42 -1.68 13.88
C PHE A 156 5.94 -1.18 15.25
N GLY A 157 5.04 -0.75 16.13
CA GLY A 157 5.39 -0.31 17.48
C GLY A 157 6.09 -1.37 18.34
N ARG A 158 5.78 -2.66 18.16
CA ARG A 158 6.48 -3.77 18.85
C ARG A 158 7.96 -3.86 18.48
N TYR A 159 8.35 -3.34 17.32
CA TYR A 159 9.72 -3.31 16.82
C TYR A 159 10.41 -1.95 17.05
N GLY A 160 9.82 -1.04 17.83
CA GLY A 160 10.40 0.29 18.08
C GLY A 160 10.25 1.25 16.90
N TYR A 161 9.19 1.11 16.11
CA TYR A 161 8.88 2.04 15.01
C TYR A 161 7.70 2.96 15.39
N ALA A 162 7.90 4.26 15.23
CA ALA A 162 6.89 5.28 15.47
C ALA A 162 6.19 5.69 14.16
N PRO A 163 4.85 5.90 14.17
CA PRO A 163 4.11 6.36 13.00
C PRO A 163 4.33 7.86 12.77
N ILE A 164 4.42 8.24 11.50
CA ILE A 164 4.38 9.60 10.97
C ILE A 164 3.22 9.67 9.98
N ASP A 165 2.13 10.31 10.40
CA ASP A 165 0.92 10.51 9.60
C ASP A 165 0.87 11.91 8.97
N GLU A 166 1.99 12.32 8.37
CA GLU A 166 2.11 13.64 7.72
C GLU A 166 1.77 13.56 6.23
N ILE A 167 2.16 12.47 5.56
CA ILE A 167 1.96 12.31 4.12
C ILE A 167 0.46 12.27 3.79
N ARG A 168 -0.37 11.52 4.54
CA ARG A 168 -1.83 11.49 4.30
C ARG A 168 -2.44 12.88 4.37
N LYS A 169 -2.04 13.71 5.34
CA LYS A 169 -2.54 15.09 5.47
C LYS A 169 -2.23 15.92 4.23
N ARG A 170 -1.04 15.77 3.64
CA ARG A 170 -0.60 16.52 2.45
C ARG A 170 -1.35 16.10 1.19
N ILE A 171 -1.68 14.81 1.06
CA ILE A 171 -2.34 14.26 -0.13
C ILE A 171 -3.84 14.02 0.02
N TRP A 172 -4.43 14.25 1.21
CA TRP A 172 -5.78 13.81 1.56
C TRP A 172 -6.83 14.19 0.53
N THR A 173 -6.84 15.44 0.08
CA THR A 173 -7.81 15.93 -0.90
C THR A 173 -7.32 15.84 -2.35
N ASN A 174 -6.09 15.40 -2.57
CA ASN A 174 -5.50 15.27 -3.90
C ASN A 174 -5.79 13.87 -4.47
N LEU A 175 -6.88 13.75 -5.23
CA LEU A 175 -7.30 12.47 -5.79
C LEU A 175 -6.31 11.90 -6.82
N ASP A 176 -5.46 12.75 -7.43
CA ASP A 176 -4.42 12.30 -8.36
C ASP A 176 -3.29 11.54 -7.64
N ALA A 177 -3.14 11.76 -6.33
CA ALA A 177 -2.22 11.01 -5.49
C ALA A 177 -2.72 9.60 -5.14
N GLY A 178 -3.91 9.21 -5.62
CA GLY A 178 -4.52 7.91 -5.36
C GLY A 178 -5.18 7.85 -3.99
N VAL A 179 -6.51 7.68 -3.99
CA VAL A 179 -7.32 7.64 -2.77
C VAL A 179 -6.89 6.56 -1.78
N VAL A 180 -6.41 5.41 -2.27
CA VAL A 180 -5.97 4.29 -1.42
C VAL A 180 -4.71 4.64 -0.63
N TYR A 181 -3.77 5.37 -1.23
CA TYR A 181 -2.55 5.81 -0.56
C TYR A 181 -2.86 6.92 0.45
N ALA A 182 -3.76 7.84 0.11
CA ALA A 182 -4.27 8.85 1.06
C ALA A 182 -5.02 8.21 2.23
N GLN A 183 -5.70 7.08 2.02
CA GLN A 183 -6.47 6.34 3.02
C GLN A 183 -5.56 5.52 3.96
N ASN A 184 -4.59 4.78 3.40
CA ASN A 184 -3.86 3.73 4.11
C ASN A 184 -2.39 4.05 4.40
N GLY A 185 -1.78 4.97 3.65
CA GLY A 185 -0.34 5.17 3.66
C GLY A 185 0.16 5.84 4.94
N ILE A 186 0.99 5.15 5.72
CA ILE A 186 1.64 5.71 6.92
C ILE A 186 3.14 5.42 6.83
N LEU A 187 3.95 6.43 7.17
CA LEU A 187 5.39 6.27 7.30
C LEU A 187 5.70 5.80 8.73
N TYR A 188 6.51 4.76 8.87
CA TYR A 188 6.98 4.27 10.16
C TYR A 188 8.48 4.43 10.24
N VAL A 189 9.00 4.99 11.34
CA VAL A 189 10.44 5.24 11.52
C VAL A 189 10.94 4.62 12.81
N SER A 190 12.09 3.96 12.75
CA SER A 190 12.76 3.40 13.93
C SER A 190 13.22 4.49 14.89
N GLU A 191 13.30 4.15 16.19
CA GLU A 191 13.90 5.00 17.22
C GLU A 191 15.35 5.39 16.84
N GLU A 192 16.13 4.45 16.30
CA GLU A 192 17.50 4.72 15.84
C GLU A 192 17.56 5.83 14.78
N LEU A 193 16.64 5.80 13.80
CA LEU A 193 16.58 6.84 12.77
C LEU A 193 16.14 8.19 13.34
N VAL A 194 15.24 8.18 14.33
CA VAL A 194 14.82 9.39 15.02
C VAL A 194 15.98 10.02 15.78
N ASP A 195 16.83 9.22 16.42
CA ASP A 195 18.05 9.71 17.10
C ASP A 195 19.04 10.35 16.11
N GLN A 196 19.17 9.77 14.91
CA GLN A 196 20.02 10.30 13.84
C GLN A 196 19.43 11.55 13.16
N LYS A 197 18.10 11.63 13.06
CA LYS A 197 17.36 12.72 12.40
C LYS A 197 16.22 13.21 13.30
N PRO A 198 16.50 14.08 14.29
CA PRO A 198 15.53 14.50 15.32
C PRO A 198 14.24 15.12 14.80
N SER A 199 14.24 15.71 13.60
CA SER A 199 13.04 16.23 12.95
C SER A 199 11.98 15.14 12.71
N LEU A 200 12.38 13.89 12.46
CA LEU A 200 11.45 12.76 12.38
C LEU A 200 10.73 12.51 13.72
N GLY A 201 11.42 12.72 14.84
CA GLY A 201 10.82 12.63 16.17
C GLY A 201 9.75 13.70 16.42
N GLU A 202 9.91 14.90 15.84
CA GLU A 202 8.89 15.95 15.89
C GLU A 202 7.64 15.55 15.12
N TRP A 203 7.81 15.05 13.89
CA TRP A 203 6.71 14.53 13.06
C TRP A 203 6.00 13.34 13.71
N ALA A 204 6.75 12.43 14.34
CA ALA A 204 6.18 11.29 15.05
C ALA A 204 5.35 11.74 16.26
N ARG A 205 5.84 12.72 17.04
CA ARG A 205 5.08 13.31 18.16
C ARG A 205 3.85 14.09 17.70
N ALA A 206 3.89 14.69 16.51
CA ALA A 206 2.76 15.41 15.92
C ALA A 206 1.66 14.48 15.35
N THR A 207 1.92 13.16 15.30
CA THR A 207 0.93 12.18 14.84
C THR A 207 -0.09 11.88 15.94
N ASP A 208 -1.37 12.18 15.71
CA ASP A 208 -2.44 11.84 16.67
C ASP A 208 -2.84 10.36 16.52
N ARG A 209 -2.19 9.52 17.32
CA ARG A 209 -2.42 8.07 17.35
C ARG A 209 -3.86 7.67 17.67
N ARG A 210 -4.65 8.55 18.31
CA ARG A 210 -6.07 8.30 18.64
C ARG A 210 -6.98 8.44 17.42
N MET A 211 -6.50 9.14 16.40
CA MET A 211 -7.21 9.35 15.13
C MET A 211 -6.46 8.69 13.97
N ILE A 212 -5.69 7.63 14.21
CA ILE A 212 -4.95 6.96 13.13
C ILE A 212 -5.90 6.20 12.18
N ASP A 213 -6.97 5.62 12.75
CA ASP A 213 -8.04 4.93 12.03
C ASP A 213 -9.00 5.94 11.42
N VAL A 214 -8.64 6.48 10.26
CA VAL A 214 -9.47 7.41 9.48
C VAL A 214 -10.02 6.69 8.26
N VAL A 215 -11.26 7.00 7.89
CA VAL A 215 -11.84 6.61 6.60
C VAL A 215 -11.97 7.84 5.71
N HIS A 216 -11.31 7.80 4.56
CA HIS A 216 -11.39 8.80 3.53
C HIS A 216 -12.83 8.89 2.96
N PRO A 217 -13.41 10.10 2.82
CA PRO A 217 -14.80 10.27 2.36
C PRO A 217 -15.08 9.53 1.05
N LYS A 218 -14.14 9.57 0.10
CA LYS A 218 -14.30 8.87 -1.19
C LYS A 218 -14.34 7.34 -1.05
N ILE A 219 -13.57 6.74 -0.15
CA ILE A 219 -13.61 5.29 0.12
C ILE A 219 -14.95 4.93 0.75
N TYR A 220 -15.41 5.74 1.72
CA TYR A 220 -16.72 5.58 2.34
C TYR A 220 -17.86 5.68 1.32
N GLU A 221 -17.85 6.70 0.46
CA GLU A 221 -18.84 6.89 -0.61
C GLU A 221 -18.83 5.76 -1.63
N MET A 222 -17.66 5.29 -2.07
CA MET A 222 -17.53 4.15 -2.98
C MET A 222 -18.24 2.91 -2.40
N LYS A 223 -18.14 2.69 -1.09
CA LYS A 223 -18.85 1.58 -0.42
C LYS A 223 -20.32 1.84 -0.18
N ASN A 224 -20.71 3.08 0.04
CA ASN A 224 -22.10 3.45 0.27
C ASN A 224 -22.91 3.73 -1.00
N SER A 225 -22.28 3.86 -2.16
CA SER A 225 -22.97 3.91 -3.46
C SER A 225 -23.78 2.65 -3.80
N TYR A 226 -23.63 1.58 -3.00
CA TYR A 226 -24.45 0.37 -3.05
C TYR A 226 -25.65 0.39 -2.08
N TYR A 227 -25.73 1.38 -1.18
CA TYR A 227 -26.87 1.59 -0.30
C TYR A 227 -27.90 2.45 -1.02
N LEU A 228 -29.09 1.89 -1.19
CA LEU A 228 -30.27 2.65 -1.55
C LEU A 228 -30.59 3.61 -0.38
N PRO A 229 -30.88 4.90 -0.64
CA PRO A 229 -31.37 5.78 0.40
C PRO A 229 -32.67 5.23 1.02
N GLU A 230 -32.95 5.55 2.29
CA GLU A 230 -34.17 5.07 3.00
C GLU A 230 -35.49 5.46 2.29
N GLU A 231 -35.45 6.49 1.45
CA GLU A 231 -36.58 6.94 0.62
C GLU A 231 -36.62 6.32 -0.78
N ALA A 232 -35.74 5.34 -1.07
CA ALA A 232 -35.69 4.70 -2.37
C ALA A 232 -36.97 3.91 -2.64
N GLY A 233 -37.79 4.40 -3.57
CA GLY A 233 -38.97 3.68 -4.05
C GLY A 233 -38.59 2.32 -4.64
N ILE A 234 -39.57 1.40 -4.71
CA ILE A 234 -39.42 0.02 -5.23
C ILE A 234 -38.66 -0.03 -6.57
N ALA A 235 -38.82 0.98 -7.42
CA ALA A 235 -38.11 1.09 -8.70
C ALA A 235 -36.57 1.24 -8.57
N GLN A 236 -36.08 1.95 -7.55
CA GLN A 236 -34.64 2.07 -7.29
C GLN A 236 -34.09 0.79 -6.66
N VAL A 237 -34.86 0.13 -5.78
CA VAL A 237 -34.53 -1.20 -5.25
C VAL A 237 -34.30 -2.19 -6.39
N VAL A 238 -35.24 -2.28 -7.32
CA VAL A 238 -35.16 -3.15 -8.51
C VAL A 238 -33.97 -2.81 -9.41
N LYS A 239 -33.62 -1.52 -9.54
CA LYS A 239 -32.43 -1.09 -10.32
C LYS A 239 -31.10 -1.41 -9.65
N SER A 240 -31.06 -1.50 -8.32
CA SER A 240 -29.84 -1.83 -7.56
C SER A 240 -29.60 -3.34 -7.38
N LEU A 241 -30.64 -4.16 -7.56
CA LEU A 241 -30.58 -5.62 -7.44
C LEU A 241 -29.46 -6.29 -8.26
N PRO A 242 -29.20 -5.90 -9.53
CA PRO A 242 -28.08 -6.45 -10.31
C PRO A 242 -26.71 -6.15 -9.66
N TYR A 243 -26.56 -4.98 -9.05
CA TYR A 243 -25.32 -4.55 -8.40
C TYR A 243 -25.12 -5.25 -7.04
N ALA A 244 -26.20 -5.41 -6.26
CA ALA A 244 -26.18 -6.16 -5.00
C ALA A 244 -25.86 -7.66 -5.22
N LEU A 245 -26.41 -8.25 -6.29
CA LEU A 245 -26.08 -9.62 -6.70
C LEU A 245 -24.61 -9.76 -7.12
N LYS A 246 -24.06 -8.79 -7.87
CA LYS A 246 -22.64 -8.76 -8.24
C LYS A 246 -21.72 -8.62 -7.01
N ALA A 247 -22.08 -7.78 -6.05
CA ALA A 247 -21.35 -7.64 -4.79
C ALA A 247 -21.40 -8.92 -3.91
N THR A 248 -22.52 -9.65 -3.94
CA THR A 248 -22.68 -10.90 -3.19
C THR A 248 -21.88 -12.05 -3.82
N LEU A 249 -21.76 -12.07 -5.15
CA LEU A 249 -20.94 -13.03 -5.88
C LEU A 249 -19.43 -12.79 -5.67
N ASN A 250 -19.02 -11.52 -5.60
CA ASN A 250 -17.62 -11.15 -5.32
C ASN A 250 -17.20 -11.39 -3.85
N ARG A 251 -18.16 -11.56 -2.92
CA ARG A 251 -17.89 -11.93 -1.51
C ARG A 251 -17.78 -13.45 -1.28
N ARG A 252 -18.02 -14.29 -2.31
CA ARG A 252 -18.06 -15.76 -2.20
C ARG A 252 -16.97 -16.47 -3.01
N LYS A 253 -15.90 -15.79 -3.40
CA LYS A 253 -14.73 -16.39 -4.04
C LYS A 253 -13.48 -16.08 -3.24
#